data_AF-A0AAV5IAW9-F1
#
_entry.id   AF-A0AAV5IAW9-F1
#
_cell.length_a   1.000
_cell.length_b   1.000
_cell.length_c   1.000
_cell.angle_alpha   90.00
_cell.angle_beta   90.00
_cell.angle_gamma   90.00
#
_symmetry.space_group_name_H-M   'P 1'
#
loop_
_entity.id
_entity.type
_entity.pdbx_description
1 polymer ?
#
loop_
_entity_poly.entity_id
_entity_poly.type
_entity_poly.pdbx_seq_one_letter_code
_entity_poly.pdbx_strand_id
1 'polypeptide(L)'
;MGKLFCDSTTIAGTFQTTSPTVPWRDPQSPDLEAVDLFDQAKVVTTAATWDDVVGLEDQQRRQLQKLHAKGVLWKQPGDHGSSVVFRLSHGGEVSSDGNCLFTASQRAMARDVDAPELRRRTVKRFLEDLGSASEERREGITDAIRHMYSPDLRSGWGVHVVQEVKLLAKKEDRIALDSAIDELVQLGMQREMAAESIYKERCIPVNDGPSWAKYMSISGSPDDDEYDIITLQYTEEGLLSVDENRGGHAAAFGDDIAIECLATEFKRQIYVVKYT
;
A
#
# COMPACT_ATOMS: atom_id res chain seq x y z
N MET A 1 17.04 6.51 0.36
CA MET A 1 16.81 7.56 1.38
C MET A 1 15.75 7.04 2.31
N GLY A 2 15.91 6.78 3.60
CA GLY A 2 16.94 7.11 4.59
C GLY A 2 16.19 7.13 5.91
N LYS A 3 15.69 5.96 6.36
CA LYS A 3 14.96 5.87 7.63
C LYS A 3 15.99 5.99 8.75
N LEU A 4 16.07 7.20 9.32
CA LEU A 4 16.89 7.50 10.47
C LEU A 4 16.38 6.73 11.68
N PHE A 5 17.25 5.88 12.22
CA PHE A 5 17.12 5.28 13.53
C PHE A 5 17.32 6.37 14.59
N CYS A 6 16.39 6.44 15.55
CA CYS A 6 16.65 7.08 16.83
C CYS A 6 16.75 5.97 17.89
N ASP A 7 17.98 5.69 18.30
CA ASP A 7 18.26 4.96 19.54
C ASP A 7 17.80 5.80 20.72
N SER A 8 16.91 5.27 21.55
CA SER A 8 16.70 5.74 22.92
C SER A 8 16.31 4.56 23.79
N THR A 9 17.34 3.95 24.36
CA THR A 9 17.24 3.05 25.49
C THR A 9 16.65 3.81 26.67
N THR A 10 15.65 3.22 27.32
CA THR A 10 15.15 3.52 28.69
C THR A 10 14.00 4.52 28.79
N ILE A 11 12.74 4.07 28.56
CA ILE A 11 11.66 4.14 29.56
C ILE A 11 10.80 2.88 29.40
N ALA A 12 10.86 2.00 30.39
CA ALA A 12 9.92 0.89 30.54
C ALA A 12 8.54 1.46 30.89
N GLY A 13 7.60 1.36 29.96
CA GLY A 13 6.19 1.67 30.16
C GLY A 13 5.39 0.79 29.21
N THR A 14 4.62 -0.13 29.78
CA THR A 14 3.80 -1.13 29.08
C THR A 14 2.76 -0.43 28.19
N PHE A 15 3.05 -0.25 26.91
CA PHE A 15 2.05 0.18 25.92
C PHE A 15 1.71 -1.00 25.02
N GLN A 16 0.53 -1.56 25.23
CA GLN A 16 -0.12 -2.44 24.27
C GLN A 16 -0.41 -1.62 23.00
N THR A 17 0.37 -1.84 21.94
CA THR A 17 0.03 -1.35 20.60
C THR A 17 -1.09 -2.23 20.04
N THR A 18 -2.33 -1.90 20.37
CA THR A 18 -3.48 -2.33 19.56
C THR A 18 -3.54 -1.41 18.35
N SER A 19 -3.04 -1.88 17.21
CA SER A 19 -3.43 -1.31 15.91
C SER A 19 -4.96 -1.32 15.83
N PRO A 20 -5.62 -0.29 15.27
CA PRO A 20 -7.05 -0.35 15.02
C PRO A 20 -7.31 -1.34 13.88
N THR A 21 -7.32 -2.63 14.21
CA THR A 21 -7.91 -3.64 13.34
C THR A 21 -9.41 -3.44 13.43
N VAL A 22 -9.99 -2.71 12.47
CA VAL A 22 -11.45 -2.64 12.37
C VAL A 22 -11.95 -4.06 12.09
N PRO A 23 -12.82 -4.64 12.93
CA PRO A 23 -13.28 -6.01 12.76
C PRO A 23 -14.32 -6.05 11.65
N TRP A 24 -13.88 -6.23 10.41
CA TRP A 24 -14.75 -6.43 9.26
C TRP A 24 -14.96 -7.92 9.02
N ARG A 25 -16.21 -8.36 9.29
CA ARG A 25 -16.91 -9.63 9.00
C ARG A 25 -16.10 -10.93 8.80
N ASP A 26 -16.52 -11.99 9.50
CA ASP A 26 -16.17 -13.37 9.14
C ASP A 26 -16.67 -13.72 7.72
N PRO A 27 -15.81 -14.28 6.85
CA PRO A 27 -16.22 -14.72 5.52
C PRO A 27 -17.23 -15.86 5.60
N GLN A 28 -18.38 -15.73 4.92
CA GLN A 28 -19.15 -16.90 4.53
C GLN A 28 -18.28 -17.73 3.59
N SER A 29 -17.98 -18.97 4.00
CA SER A 29 -17.21 -19.94 3.25
C SER A 29 -17.85 -20.22 1.88
N PRO A 30 -17.21 -19.88 0.75
CA PRO A 30 -17.59 -20.44 -0.53
C PRO A 30 -16.98 -21.84 -0.64
N ASP A 31 -17.73 -22.78 -1.20
CA ASP A 31 -17.25 -24.13 -1.52
C ASP A 31 -15.94 -24.03 -2.33
N LEU A 32 -14.85 -24.44 -1.71
CA LEU A 32 -13.55 -24.57 -2.34
C LEU A 32 -13.62 -25.75 -3.31
N GLU A 33 -13.94 -25.49 -4.58
CA GLU A 33 -13.61 -26.45 -5.63
C GLU A 33 -12.09 -26.69 -5.58
N ALA A 34 -11.72 -27.96 -5.48
CA ALA A 34 -10.35 -28.42 -5.32
C ALA A 34 -9.47 -27.90 -6.46
N VAL A 35 -8.76 -26.80 -6.20
CA VAL A 35 -7.75 -26.27 -7.11
C VAL A 35 -6.56 -27.23 -7.06
N ASP A 36 -6.27 -27.84 -8.20
CA ASP A 36 -5.24 -28.84 -8.39
C ASP A 36 -3.86 -28.32 -7.94
N LEU A 37 -3.45 -28.72 -6.73
CA LEU A 37 -2.19 -28.35 -6.08
C LEU A 37 -0.97 -29.07 -6.70
N PHE A 38 -1.16 -29.96 -7.67
CA PHE A 38 -0.10 -30.81 -8.19
C PHE A 38 0.80 -30.18 -9.26
N ASP A 39 0.44 -29.04 -9.85
CA ASP A 39 1.23 -28.46 -10.96
C ASP A 39 2.29 -27.42 -10.53
N GLN A 40 2.43 -27.13 -9.22
CA GLN A 40 3.51 -26.27 -8.70
C GLN A 40 4.90 -26.94 -8.72
N ALA A 41 4.99 -28.24 -9.05
CA ALA A 41 6.26 -28.94 -9.16
C ALA A 41 7.09 -28.54 -10.40
N LYS A 42 6.54 -27.70 -11.29
CA LYS A 42 7.18 -27.31 -12.56
C LYS A 42 7.75 -25.88 -12.59
N VAL A 43 7.84 -25.21 -11.45
CA VAL A 43 8.60 -23.95 -11.33
C VAL A 43 10.02 -24.25 -10.85
N VAL A 44 10.81 -24.86 -11.75
CA VAL A 44 12.28 -24.80 -11.65
C VAL A 44 12.72 -23.55 -12.40
N THR A 45 12.71 -22.41 -11.72
CA THR A 45 13.38 -21.20 -12.16
C THR A 45 14.14 -20.66 -10.96
N THR A 46 15.43 -21.03 -10.89
CA THR A 46 16.48 -20.36 -10.09
C THR A 46 15.97 -19.73 -8.79
N ALA A 47 15.62 -20.56 -7.80
CA ALA A 47 15.34 -20.06 -6.46
C ALA A 47 16.62 -19.39 -5.95
N ALA A 48 16.65 -18.05 -5.95
CA ALA A 48 17.68 -17.29 -5.28
C ALA A 48 17.72 -17.80 -3.83
N THR A 49 18.86 -18.36 -3.44
CA THR A 49 19.04 -18.84 -2.08
C THR A 49 18.88 -17.67 -1.13
N TRP A 50 18.33 -17.89 0.07
CA TRP A 50 18.22 -16.83 1.09
C TRP A 50 19.58 -16.22 1.45
N ASP A 51 20.69 -16.83 1.04
CA ASP A 51 22.06 -16.33 1.14
C ASP A 51 22.34 -15.14 0.21
N ASP A 52 21.59 -14.98 -0.88
CA ASP A 52 21.80 -13.93 -1.88
C ASP A 52 20.92 -12.68 -1.64
N VAL A 53 19.96 -12.75 -0.70
CA VAL A 53 19.02 -11.66 -0.41
C VAL A 53 19.74 -10.54 0.34
N VAL A 54 19.74 -9.32 -0.18
CA VAL A 54 20.47 -8.21 0.45
C VAL A 54 19.71 -7.68 1.66
N GLY A 55 20.41 -7.26 2.72
CA GLY A 55 19.80 -6.65 3.91
C GLY A 55 19.32 -7.63 4.99
N LEU A 56 19.44 -8.94 4.77
CA LEU A 56 19.23 -9.94 5.82
C LEU A 56 20.50 -10.24 6.62
N GLU A 57 20.35 -10.27 7.94
CA GLU A 57 21.37 -10.76 8.86
C GLU A 57 21.49 -12.30 8.82
N ASP A 58 22.64 -12.84 9.20
CA ASP A 58 22.89 -14.29 9.23
C ASP A 58 21.86 -15.07 10.05
N GLN A 59 21.40 -14.48 11.16
CA GLN A 59 20.37 -15.10 11.98
C GLN A 59 19.03 -15.18 11.25
N GLN A 60 18.63 -14.11 10.54
CA GLN A 60 17.41 -14.06 9.75
C GLN A 60 17.47 -15.05 8.59
N ARG A 61 18.60 -15.11 7.85
CA ARG A 61 18.81 -16.08 6.76
C ARG A 61 18.61 -17.52 7.22
N ARG A 62 19.23 -17.92 8.34
CA ARG A 62 19.07 -19.26 8.91
C ARG A 62 17.63 -19.58 9.30
N GLN A 63 16.90 -18.61 9.84
CA GLN A 63 15.48 -18.79 10.20
C GLN A 63 14.61 -18.97 8.94
N LEU A 64 14.81 -18.15 7.90
CA LEU A 64 14.05 -18.24 6.65
C LEU A 64 14.37 -19.53 5.89
N GLN A 65 15.63 -19.97 5.86
CA GLN A 65 16.02 -21.28 5.33
C GLN A 65 15.32 -22.43 6.05
N LYS A 66 15.20 -22.35 7.38
CA LYS A 66 14.46 -23.35 8.16
C LYS A 66 12.97 -23.33 7.81
N LEU A 67 12.35 -22.16 7.61
CA LEU A 67 10.96 -22.04 7.19
C LEU A 67 10.73 -22.56 5.76
N HIS A 68 11.66 -22.31 4.84
CA HIS A 68 11.63 -22.88 3.49
C HIS A 68 11.70 -24.42 3.53
N ALA A 69 12.64 -24.97 4.32
CA ALA A 69 12.85 -26.42 4.40
C ALA A 69 11.74 -27.17 5.16
N LYS A 70 11.26 -26.61 6.28
CA LYS A 70 10.29 -27.31 7.17
C LYS A 70 8.84 -26.90 6.91
N GLY A 71 8.61 -25.69 6.43
CA GLY A 71 7.29 -25.07 6.38
C GLY A 71 6.69 -24.77 7.76
N VAL A 72 5.51 -24.17 7.74
CA VAL A 72 4.65 -23.86 8.88
C VAL A 72 3.40 -24.71 8.74
N LEU A 73 3.16 -25.59 9.71
CA LEU A 73 1.93 -26.36 9.80
C LEU A 73 0.81 -25.43 10.26
N TRP A 74 -0.20 -25.27 9.42
CA TRP A 74 -1.44 -24.61 9.77
C TRP A 74 -2.54 -25.66 9.90
N LYS A 75 -3.30 -25.56 10.99
CA LYS A 75 -4.48 -26.38 11.25
C LYS A 75 -5.68 -25.47 11.20
N GLN A 76 -6.67 -25.82 10.40
CA GLN A 76 -7.87 -25.01 10.29
C GLN A 76 -8.59 -24.97 11.66
N PRO A 77 -8.90 -23.78 12.19
CA PRO A 77 -9.68 -23.68 13.42
C PRO A 77 -11.07 -24.32 13.21
N GLY A 78 -11.44 -25.27 14.08
CA GLY A 78 -12.76 -25.92 14.06
C GLY A 78 -12.90 -27.15 13.15
N ASP A 79 -11.90 -27.47 12.33
CA ASP A 79 -11.88 -28.69 11.53
C ASP A 79 -10.73 -29.61 11.99
N HIS A 80 -11.07 -30.82 12.44
CA HIS A 80 -10.11 -31.77 13.00
C HIS A 80 -9.37 -32.61 11.94
N GLY A 81 -9.69 -32.42 10.65
CA GLY A 81 -9.14 -33.23 9.55
C GLY A 81 -8.18 -32.53 8.60
N SER A 82 -8.28 -31.21 8.43
CA SER A 82 -7.50 -30.48 7.43
C SER A 82 -6.28 -29.78 8.05
N SER A 83 -5.09 -30.24 7.66
CA SER A 83 -3.82 -29.59 8.00
C SER A 83 -3.03 -29.32 6.74
N VAL A 84 -2.54 -28.09 6.59
CA VAL A 84 -1.77 -27.64 5.44
C VAL A 84 -0.40 -27.18 5.92
N VAL A 85 0.65 -27.53 5.18
CA VAL A 85 2.01 -27.02 5.45
C VAL A 85 2.32 -25.93 4.44
N PHE A 86 2.43 -24.70 4.93
CA PHE A 86 2.86 -23.55 4.13
C PHE A 86 4.38 -23.50 4.09
N ARG A 87 4.99 -23.37 2.91
CA ARG A 87 6.42 -23.14 2.77
C ARG A 87 6.68 -21.72 2.34
N LEU A 88 7.78 -21.15 2.85
CA LEU A 88 8.20 -19.80 2.48
C LEU A 88 9.25 -19.89 1.37
N SER A 89 9.01 -19.22 0.25
CA SER A 89 9.96 -19.05 -0.85
C SER A 89 10.28 -17.57 -1.06
N HIS A 90 11.46 -17.29 -1.59
CA HIS A 90 11.84 -15.94 -2.01
C HIS A 90 11.40 -15.74 -3.46
N GLY A 91 10.47 -14.80 -3.69
CA GLY A 91 9.95 -14.46 -5.01
C GLY A 91 10.80 -13.45 -5.80
N GLY A 92 11.95 -13.02 -5.26
CA GLY A 92 12.82 -12.01 -5.86
C GLY A 92 12.51 -10.58 -5.41
N GLU A 93 13.49 -9.69 -5.61
CA GLU A 93 13.44 -8.27 -5.22
C GLU A 93 12.44 -7.46 -6.04
N VAL A 94 11.70 -6.56 -5.38
CA VAL A 94 10.78 -5.62 -6.04
C VAL A 94 11.32 -4.19 -5.98
N SER A 95 11.16 -3.45 -7.07
CA SER A 95 11.56 -2.05 -7.16
C SER A 95 10.73 -1.17 -6.22
N SER A 96 11.30 -0.07 -5.74
CA SER A 96 10.60 0.95 -4.94
C SER A 96 9.91 2.00 -5.83
N ASP A 97 9.27 1.56 -6.91
CA ASP A 97 8.62 2.40 -7.92
C ASP A 97 7.12 2.65 -7.64
N GLY A 98 6.64 2.19 -6.48
CA GLY A 98 5.23 2.22 -6.10
C GLY A 98 4.39 1.09 -6.71
N ASN A 99 4.92 0.27 -7.62
CA ASN A 99 4.28 -0.96 -8.14
C ASN A 99 4.70 -2.23 -7.39
N CYS A 100 5.42 -2.09 -6.28
CA CYS A 100 5.99 -3.21 -5.55
C CYS A 100 4.94 -4.26 -5.12
N LEU A 101 3.75 -3.83 -4.69
CA LEU A 101 2.66 -4.76 -4.33
C LEU A 101 2.21 -5.58 -5.54
N PHE A 102 1.98 -4.93 -6.68
CA PHE A 102 1.48 -5.58 -7.89
C PHE A 102 2.53 -6.50 -8.50
N THR A 103 3.81 -6.08 -8.49
CA THR A 103 4.94 -6.91 -8.93
C THR A 103 5.14 -8.12 -8.02
N ALA A 104 5.08 -7.92 -6.69
CA ALA A 104 5.16 -9.01 -5.73
C ALA A 104 4.00 -10.00 -5.92
N SER A 105 2.78 -9.48 -6.10
CA SER A 105 1.57 -10.29 -6.30
C SER A 105 1.65 -11.08 -7.61
N GLN A 106 2.06 -10.45 -8.71
CA GLN A 106 2.31 -11.11 -9.99
C GLN A 106 3.22 -12.33 -9.82
N ARG A 107 4.39 -12.12 -9.18
CA ARG A 107 5.39 -13.17 -8.97
C ARG A 107 4.86 -14.28 -8.07
N ALA A 108 4.21 -13.92 -6.96
CA ALA A 108 3.64 -14.89 -6.03
C ALA A 108 2.52 -15.73 -6.66
N MET A 109 1.76 -15.16 -7.59
CA MET A 109 0.68 -15.86 -8.28
C MET A 109 1.13 -16.66 -9.50
N ALA A 110 2.38 -16.47 -9.96
CA ALA A 110 2.95 -17.12 -11.16
C ALA A 110 2.02 -17.04 -12.38
N ARG A 111 1.37 -15.89 -12.59
CA ARG A 111 0.46 -15.65 -13.72
C ARG A 111 1.10 -14.76 -14.77
N ASP A 112 0.72 -15.00 -16.03
CA ASP A 112 1.06 -14.16 -17.19
C ASP A 112 0.21 -12.87 -17.22
N VAL A 113 0.10 -12.18 -16.08
CA VAL A 113 -0.56 -10.87 -15.98
C VAL A 113 0.49 -9.88 -15.50
N ASP A 114 0.73 -8.82 -16.27
CA ASP A 114 1.69 -7.79 -15.90
C ASP A 114 1.21 -6.95 -14.69
N ALA A 115 2.16 -6.37 -13.95
CA ALA A 115 1.85 -5.57 -12.77
C ALA A 115 0.93 -4.35 -13.06
N PRO A 116 1.09 -3.60 -14.17
CA PRO A 116 0.15 -2.54 -14.54
C PRO A 116 -1.27 -3.05 -14.77
N GLU A 117 -1.45 -4.19 -15.43
CA GLU A 117 -2.76 -4.82 -15.63
C GLU A 117 -3.36 -5.29 -14.31
N LEU A 118 -2.55 -5.86 -13.40
CA LEU A 118 -3.01 -6.19 -12.05
C LEU A 118 -3.49 -4.95 -11.30
N ARG A 119 -2.77 -3.84 -11.39
CA ARG A 119 -3.19 -2.55 -10.82
C ARG A 119 -4.53 -2.10 -11.41
N ARG A 120 -4.68 -2.11 -12.75
CA ARG A 120 -5.95 -1.76 -13.41
C ARG A 120 -7.12 -2.63 -12.97
N ARG A 121 -6.91 -3.96 -12.87
CA ARG A 121 -7.94 -4.89 -12.38
C ARG A 121 -8.31 -4.62 -10.93
N THR A 122 -7.32 -4.30 -10.10
CA THR A 122 -7.55 -3.93 -8.69
C THR A 122 -8.44 -2.69 -8.59
N VAL A 123 -8.14 -1.64 -9.36
CA VAL A 123 -8.96 -0.42 -9.41
C VAL A 123 -10.36 -0.71 -9.93
N LYS A 124 -10.46 -1.48 -11.03
CA LYS A 124 -11.75 -1.87 -11.60
C LYS A 124 -12.60 -2.64 -10.59
N ARG A 125 -12.00 -3.63 -9.92
CA ARG A 125 -12.66 -4.44 -8.89
C ARG A 125 -13.16 -3.58 -7.75
N PHE A 126 -12.32 -2.68 -7.25
CA PHE A 126 -12.72 -1.71 -6.22
C PHE A 126 -13.95 -0.91 -6.63
N LEU A 127 -13.99 -0.39 -7.86
CA LEU A 127 -15.13 0.39 -8.36
C LEU A 127 -16.41 -0.44 -8.50
N GLU A 128 -16.30 -1.71 -8.91
CA GLU A 128 -17.43 -2.64 -8.98
C GLU A 128 -17.98 -2.96 -7.57
N ASP A 129 -17.09 -3.22 -6.60
CA ASP A 129 -17.47 -3.50 -5.22
C ASP A 129 -18.07 -2.24 -4.55
N LEU A 130 -17.51 -1.06 -4.81
CA LEU A 130 -18.04 0.22 -4.33
C LEU A 130 -19.42 0.53 -4.93
N GLY A 131 -19.60 0.28 -6.23
CA GLY A 131 -20.87 0.53 -6.93
C GLY A 131 -22.00 -0.44 -6.55
N SER A 132 -21.66 -1.60 -5.99
CA SER A 132 -22.61 -2.60 -5.49
C SER A 132 -22.79 -2.59 -3.97
N ALA A 133 -22.01 -1.77 -3.26
CA ALA A 133 -22.09 -1.63 -1.81
C ALA A 133 -23.37 -0.92 -1.35
N SER A 134 -23.82 -1.25 -0.13
CA SER A 134 -24.85 -0.45 0.54
C SER A 134 -24.29 0.94 0.89
N GLU A 135 -25.18 1.90 1.11
CA GLU A 135 -24.79 3.27 1.48
C GLU A 135 -23.95 3.31 2.76
N GLU A 136 -24.33 2.58 3.80
CA GLU A 136 -23.56 2.45 5.04
C GLU A 136 -22.14 1.92 4.79
N ARG A 137 -22.00 0.93 3.90
CA ARG A 137 -20.69 0.37 3.55
C ARG A 137 -19.87 1.36 2.74
N ARG A 138 -20.50 2.07 1.81
CA ARG A 138 -19.87 3.11 0.98
C ARG A 138 -19.35 4.27 1.85
N GLU A 139 -20.11 4.65 2.87
CA GLU A 139 -19.69 5.63 3.88
C GLU A 139 -18.50 5.11 4.70
N GLY A 140 -18.55 3.87 5.19
CA GLY A 140 -17.43 3.25 5.88
C GLY A 140 -16.13 3.18 5.05
N ILE A 141 -16.23 2.86 3.75
CA ILE A 141 -15.09 2.90 2.82
C ILE A 141 -14.57 4.34 2.65
N THR A 142 -15.47 5.31 2.50
CA THR A 142 -15.11 6.72 2.36
C THR A 142 -14.36 7.22 3.59
N ASP A 143 -14.82 6.87 4.78
CA ASP A 143 -14.16 7.23 6.02
C ASP A 143 -12.80 6.53 6.15
N ALA A 144 -12.68 5.25 5.79
CA ALA A 144 -11.39 4.56 5.76
C ALA A 144 -10.38 5.25 4.84
N ILE A 145 -10.79 5.62 3.62
CA ILE A 145 -9.94 6.36 2.67
C ILE A 145 -9.54 7.71 3.26
N ARG A 146 -10.48 8.45 3.84
CA ARG A 146 -10.19 9.75 4.47
C ARG A 146 -9.16 9.60 5.58
N HIS A 147 -9.31 8.63 6.49
CA HIS A 147 -8.35 8.43 7.58
C HIS A 147 -6.94 8.08 7.09
N MET A 148 -6.81 7.37 5.96
CA MET A 148 -5.50 6.96 5.43
C MET A 148 -4.81 8.03 4.59
N TYR A 149 -5.58 8.81 3.83
CA TYR A 149 -5.02 9.67 2.77
C TYR A 149 -5.34 11.15 2.91
N SER A 150 -6.30 11.50 3.76
CA SER A 150 -6.68 12.89 4.05
C SER A 150 -7.14 13.02 5.51
N PRO A 151 -6.26 12.68 6.49
CA PRO A 151 -6.62 12.66 7.89
C PRO A 151 -6.94 14.06 8.43
N ASP A 152 -7.73 14.11 9.51
CA ASP A 152 -7.95 15.37 10.23
C ASP A 152 -6.72 15.74 11.06
N LEU A 153 -5.95 16.69 10.54
CA LEU A 153 -4.71 17.21 11.14
C LEU A 153 -4.92 17.89 12.52
N ARG A 154 -6.17 18.10 12.96
CA ARG A 154 -6.48 18.58 14.31
C ARG A 154 -6.42 17.48 15.36
N SER A 155 -6.26 16.21 14.95
CA SER A 155 -6.29 15.05 15.82
C SER A 155 -5.32 13.94 15.36
N GLY A 156 -5.20 12.85 16.11
CA GLY A 156 -4.48 11.65 15.67
C GLY A 156 -2.95 11.63 15.87
N TRP A 157 -2.35 12.68 16.44
CA TRP A 157 -0.90 12.79 16.67
C TRP A 157 -0.33 11.77 17.68
N GLY A 158 -1.17 11.16 18.53
CA GLY A 158 -0.76 10.13 19.49
C GLY A 158 -0.40 8.76 18.89
N VAL A 159 -0.64 8.56 17.59
CA VAL A 159 -0.34 7.28 16.89
C VAL A 159 0.89 7.41 16.01
N HIS A 160 0.97 8.48 15.21
CA HIS A 160 2.12 8.78 14.36
C HIS A 160 2.43 10.28 14.43
N VAL A 161 3.72 10.60 14.60
CA VAL A 161 4.22 11.98 14.69
C VAL A 161 4.27 12.71 13.35
N VAL A 162 4.11 11.97 12.24
CA VAL A 162 3.97 12.50 10.89
C VAL A 162 2.67 11.98 10.29
N GLN A 163 1.88 12.88 9.73
CA GLN A 163 0.68 12.56 8.96
C GLN A 163 0.85 13.02 7.51
N GLU A 164 0.27 12.27 6.57
CA GLU A 164 0.37 12.58 5.15
C GLU A 164 -1.01 12.87 4.57
N VAL A 165 -1.11 13.94 3.78
CA VAL A 165 -2.28 14.24 2.95
C VAL A 165 -1.90 14.03 1.48
N LYS A 166 -2.66 13.18 0.78
CA LYS A 166 -2.46 12.89 -0.64
C LYS A 166 -3.43 13.73 -1.48
N LEU A 167 -2.87 14.41 -2.47
CA LEU A 167 -3.62 15.18 -3.46
C LEU A 167 -3.21 14.72 -4.87
N LEU A 168 -4.12 14.85 -5.82
CA LEU A 168 -3.90 14.54 -7.23
C LEU A 168 -3.85 15.82 -8.04
N ALA A 169 -2.69 16.12 -8.61
CA ALA A 169 -2.50 17.21 -9.55
C ALA A 169 -2.64 16.66 -10.97
N LYS A 170 -3.53 17.23 -11.78
CA LYS A 170 -3.56 16.89 -13.21
C LYS A 170 -2.26 17.30 -13.87
N LYS A 171 -1.70 16.43 -14.72
CA LYS A 171 -0.45 16.74 -15.44
C LYS A 171 -0.58 17.96 -16.36
N GLU A 172 -1.76 18.14 -16.97
CA GLU A 172 -2.06 19.31 -17.82
C GLU A 172 -2.02 20.64 -17.06
N ASP A 173 -2.32 20.64 -15.75
CA ASP A 173 -2.41 21.85 -14.94
C ASP A 173 -1.09 22.23 -14.26
N ARG A 174 -0.03 21.42 -14.40
CA ARG A 174 1.22 21.59 -13.62
C ARG A 174 1.89 22.93 -13.83
N ILE A 175 1.92 23.41 -15.07
CA ILE A 175 2.51 24.72 -15.40
C ILE A 175 1.72 25.85 -14.70
N ALA A 176 0.40 25.74 -14.67
CA ALA A 176 -0.46 26.73 -14.02
C ALA A 176 -0.34 26.68 -12.49
N LEU A 177 -0.19 25.48 -11.91
CA LEU A 177 0.09 25.31 -10.48
C LEU A 177 1.43 25.96 -10.10
N ASP A 178 2.49 25.68 -10.85
CA ASP A 178 3.83 26.24 -10.60
C ASP A 178 3.82 27.76 -10.68
N SER A 179 3.15 28.31 -11.70
CA SER A 179 3.02 29.75 -11.88
C SER A 179 2.30 30.40 -10.68
N ALA A 180 1.21 29.78 -10.20
CA ALA A 180 0.47 30.31 -9.05
C ALA A 180 1.24 30.22 -7.73
N ILE A 181 2.08 29.17 -7.57
CA ILE A 181 2.98 29.07 -6.42
C ILE A 181 4.03 30.18 -6.48
N ASP A 182 4.65 30.38 -7.64
CA ASP A 182 5.68 31.41 -7.81
C ASP A 182 5.11 32.83 -7.64
N GLU A 183 3.85 33.08 -8.03
CA GLU A 183 3.14 34.33 -7.74
C GLU A 183 3.03 34.59 -6.23
N LEU A 184 2.61 33.60 -5.44
CA LEU A 184 2.53 33.74 -3.98
C LEU A 184 3.92 33.92 -3.34
N VAL A 185 4.94 33.23 -3.87
CA VAL A 185 6.33 33.41 -3.42
C VAL A 185 6.84 34.82 -3.72
N GLN A 186 6.52 35.38 -4.89
CA GLN A 186 6.86 36.76 -5.24
C GLN A 186 6.17 37.79 -4.33
N LEU A 187 4.99 37.46 -3.79
CA LEU A 187 4.30 38.26 -2.78
C LEU A 187 4.86 38.10 -1.36
N GLY A 188 5.91 37.29 -1.18
CA GLY A 188 6.64 37.12 0.07
C GLY A 188 6.23 35.90 0.90
N MET A 189 5.41 35.00 0.37
CA MET A 189 5.07 33.74 1.04
C MET A 189 6.23 32.74 0.97
N GLN A 190 6.42 31.93 2.02
CA GLN A 190 7.35 30.79 1.96
C GLN A 190 6.86 29.77 0.92
N ARG A 191 7.78 29.15 0.19
CA ARG A 191 7.46 28.28 -0.96
C ARG A 191 6.55 27.12 -0.57
N GLU A 192 6.81 26.50 0.58
CA GLU A 192 6.07 25.35 1.09
C GLU A 192 4.63 25.75 1.46
N MET A 193 4.44 26.91 2.09
CA MET A 193 3.10 27.44 2.41
C MET A 193 2.32 27.84 1.15
N ALA A 194 3.02 28.41 0.16
CA ALA A 194 2.43 28.73 -1.13
C ALA A 194 1.98 27.46 -1.86
N ALA A 195 2.86 26.46 -1.91
CA ALA A 195 2.57 25.15 -2.49
C ALA A 195 1.39 24.46 -1.80
N GLU A 196 1.40 24.41 -0.46
CA GLU A 196 0.29 23.85 0.32
C GLU A 196 -1.04 24.54 -0.03
N SER A 197 -1.05 25.88 -0.06
CA SER A 197 -2.25 26.67 -0.34
C SER A 197 -2.79 26.37 -1.74
N ILE A 198 -1.92 26.43 -2.76
CA ILE A 198 -2.31 26.19 -4.16
C ILE A 198 -2.74 24.74 -4.37
N TYR A 199 -2.02 23.77 -3.81
CA TYR A 199 -2.37 22.37 -3.98
C TYR A 199 -3.67 22.02 -3.26
N LYS A 200 -3.91 22.50 -2.03
CA LYS A 200 -5.20 22.28 -1.35
C LYS A 200 -6.38 22.94 -2.07
N GLU A 201 -6.15 24.09 -2.71
CA GLU A 201 -7.19 24.81 -3.44
C GLU A 201 -7.53 24.11 -4.78
N ARG A 202 -6.51 23.64 -5.51
CA ARG A 202 -6.65 23.29 -6.93
C ARG A 202 -6.49 21.81 -7.25
N CYS A 203 -5.89 21.01 -6.37
CA CYS A 203 -5.73 19.57 -6.57
C CYS A 203 -6.90 18.79 -5.98
N ILE A 204 -7.07 17.54 -6.44
CA ILE A 204 -8.14 16.66 -5.96
C ILE A 204 -7.66 15.95 -4.69
N PRO A 205 -8.30 16.11 -3.52
CA PRO A 205 -7.95 15.33 -2.34
C PRO A 205 -8.33 13.87 -2.51
N VAL A 206 -7.48 12.96 -2.02
CA VAL A 206 -7.81 11.53 -1.94
C VAL A 206 -8.60 11.30 -0.65
N ASN A 207 -9.92 11.41 -0.71
CA ASN A 207 -10.79 11.40 0.47
C ASN A 207 -12.11 10.64 0.28
N ASP A 208 -12.29 9.97 -0.85
CA ASP A 208 -13.43 9.14 -1.19
C ASP A 208 -13.07 8.02 -2.17
N GLY A 209 -14.01 7.12 -2.45
CA GLY A 209 -13.79 6.01 -3.37
C GLY A 209 -13.33 6.44 -4.78
N PRO A 210 -14.03 7.36 -5.46
CA PRO A 210 -13.61 7.82 -6.79
C PRO A 210 -12.21 8.45 -6.83
N SER A 211 -11.85 9.28 -5.86
CA SER A 211 -10.52 9.89 -5.77
C SER A 211 -9.43 8.85 -5.45
N TRP A 212 -9.73 7.85 -4.60
CA TRP A 212 -8.84 6.72 -4.37
C TRP A 212 -8.61 5.88 -5.62
N ALA A 213 -9.65 5.63 -6.42
CA ALA A 213 -9.51 4.90 -7.67
C ALA A 213 -8.58 5.63 -8.66
N LYS A 214 -8.68 6.97 -8.74
CA LYS A 214 -7.73 7.79 -9.53
C LYS A 214 -6.32 7.69 -8.97
N TYR A 215 -6.15 7.84 -7.66
CA TYR A 215 -4.87 7.70 -6.97
C TYR A 215 -4.21 6.34 -7.28
N MET A 216 -4.94 5.23 -7.09
CA MET A 216 -4.44 3.88 -7.29
C MET A 216 -4.18 3.54 -8.77
N SER A 217 -4.78 4.29 -9.70
CA SER A 217 -4.49 4.14 -11.14
C SER A 217 -3.11 4.68 -11.55
N ILE A 218 -2.51 5.56 -10.74
CA ILE A 218 -1.20 6.15 -11.02
C ILE A 218 -0.13 5.08 -10.86
N SER A 219 0.48 4.71 -11.98
CA SER A 219 1.42 3.61 -12.11
C SER A 219 2.88 4.05 -12.13
N GLY A 220 3.15 5.35 -12.18
CA GLY A 220 4.47 5.90 -12.44
C GLY A 220 4.79 6.04 -13.93
N SER A 221 3.80 5.85 -14.82
CA SER A 221 3.97 6.03 -16.26
C SER A 221 3.96 7.53 -16.60
N PRO A 222 5.01 8.06 -17.25
CA PRO A 222 5.03 9.46 -17.66
C PRO A 222 3.94 9.76 -18.71
N ASP A 223 3.62 8.78 -19.56
CA ASP A 223 2.71 8.96 -20.71
C ASP A 223 1.26 8.56 -20.38
N ASP A 224 1.05 7.52 -19.57
CA ASP A 224 -0.30 6.97 -19.34
C ASP A 224 -1.00 7.57 -18.11
N ASP A 225 -0.25 8.03 -17.11
CA ASP A 225 -0.86 8.56 -15.89
C ASP A 225 -1.40 9.98 -16.14
N GLU A 226 -2.70 10.20 -15.89
CA GLU A 226 -3.36 11.52 -16.01
C GLU A 226 -2.96 12.49 -14.88
N TYR A 227 -2.58 11.94 -13.72
CA TYR A 227 -2.32 12.70 -12.49
C TYR A 227 -0.92 12.42 -11.94
N ASP A 228 -0.34 13.45 -11.34
CA ASP A 228 0.76 13.37 -10.40
C ASP A 228 0.20 13.33 -8.96
N ILE A 229 0.84 12.56 -8.08
CA ILE A 229 0.61 12.52 -6.63
C ILE A 229 1.44 13.63 -5.98
N ILE A 230 0.76 14.45 -5.20
CA ILE A 230 1.35 15.40 -4.26
C ILE A 230 1.13 14.84 -2.85
N THR A 231 2.21 14.75 -2.07
CA THR A 231 2.17 14.37 -0.66
C THR A 231 2.55 15.57 0.19
N LEU A 232 1.61 16.02 1.00
CA LEU A 232 1.86 17.03 2.04
C LEU A 232 2.12 16.29 3.35
N GLN A 233 3.33 16.41 3.91
CA GLN A 233 3.67 15.80 5.19
C GLN A 233 3.54 16.84 6.29
N TYR A 234 2.86 16.48 7.37
CA TYR A 234 2.63 17.34 8.52
C TYR A 234 3.19 16.72 9.78
N THR A 235 3.67 17.59 10.67
CA THR A 235 3.82 17.31 12.10
C THR A 235 2.76 18.09 12.86
N GLU A 236 2.66 17.89 14.18
CA GLU A 236 1.76 18.67 15.02
C GLU A 236 2.03 20.19 14.92
N GLU A 237 3.27 20.58 14.57
CA GLU A 237 3.69 21.98 14.42
C GLU A 237 3.29 22.60 13.06
N GLY A 238 2.82 21.79 12.11
CA GLY A 238 2.41 22.24 10.78
C GLY A 238 3.07 21.46 9.65
N LEU A 239 3.02 22.03 8.44
CA LEU A 239 3.58 21.43 7.23
C LEU A 239 5.10 21.27 7.37
N LEU A 240 5.56 20.03 7.24
CA LEU A 240 6.97 19.66 7.29
C LEU A 240 7.61 19.71 5.89
N SER A 241 6.91 19.15 4.89
CA SER A 241 7.45 19.02 3.54
C SER A 241 6.34 18.82 2.51
N VAL A 242 6.70 19.09 1.25
CA VAL A 242 5.89 18.81 0.07
C VAL A 242 6.70 17.91 -0.85
N ASP A 243 6.17 16.73 -1.16
CA ASP A 243 6.76 15.78 -2.09
C ASP A 243 5.86 15.62 -3.33
N GLU A 244 6.49 15.51 -4.50
CA GLU A 244 5.81 15.54 -5.80
C GLU A 244 6.37 14.43 -6.69
N ASN A 245 5.50 13.56 -7.20
CA ASN A 245 5.95 12.41 -8.00
C ASN A 245 6.12 12.70 -9.51
N ARG A 246 6.53 13.92 -9.89
CA ARG A 246 6.56 14.39 -11.31
C ARG A 246 7.23 13.43 -12.30
N GLY A 247 8.24 12.70 -11.84
CA GLY A 247 8.99 11.77 -12.68
C GLY A 247 8.39 10.38 -12.77
N GLY A 248 7.23 10.11 -12.18
CA GLY A 248 6.64 8.77 -12.09
C GLY A 248 7.40 7.79 -11.17
N HIS A 249 8.41 8.26 -10.43
CA HIS A 249 9.25 7.39 -9.60
C HIS A 249 8.56 6.95 -8.30
N ALA A 250 7.51 7.65 -7.89
CA ALA A 250 6.69 7.34 -6.73
C ALA A 250 5.23 7.16 -7.19
N ALA A 251 4.87 5.94 -7.61
CA ALA A 251 3.49 5.58 -7.89
C ALA A 251 2.70 5.37 -6.59
N ALA A 252 1.37 5.28 -6.70
CA ALA A 252 0.53 4.96 -5.55
C ALA A 252 0.90 3.58 -5.00
N PHE A 253 1.28 3.54 -3.72
CA PHE A 253 1.58 2.29 -3.02
C PHE A 253 0.30 1.49 -2.76
N GLY A 254 0.39 0.18 -2.99
CA GLY A 254 -0.68 -0.74 -2.62
C GLY A 254 -0.82 -0.86 -1.11
N ASP A 255 -2.02 -0.58 -0.61
CA ASP A 255 -2.42 -0.60 0.79
C ASP A 255 -3.39 -1.76 1.06
N ASP A 256 -4.00 -1.77 2.26
CA ASP A 256 -4.94 -2.81 2.65
C ASP A 256 -6.18 -2.86 1.72
N ILE A 257 -6.64 -1.72 1.19
CA ILE A 257 -7.75 -1.69 0.21
C ILE A 257 -7.33 -2.40 -1.08
N ALA A 258 -6.14 -2.10 -1.61
CA ALA A 258 -5.63 -2.76 -2.81
C ALA A 258 -5.44 -4.28 -2.59
N ILE A 259 -4.99 -4.68 -1.41
CA ILE A 259 -4.82 -6.09 -1.04
C ILE A 259 -6.16 -6.81 -0.98
N GLU A 260 -7.19 -6.21 -0.40
CA GLU A 260 -8.54 -6.79 -0.36
C GLU A 260 -9.12 -6.97 -1.78
N CYS A 261 -8.92 -5.98 -2.64
CA CYS A 261 -9.35 -6.04 -4.04
C CYS A 261 -8.63 -7.18 -4.80
N LEU A 262 -7.31 -7.33 -4.60
CA LEU A 262 -6.54 -8.44 -5.16
C LEU A 262 -7.03 -9.80 -4.61
N ALA A 263 -7.24 -9.89 -3.30
CA ALA A 263 -7.76 -11.09 -2.65
C ALA A 263 -9.09 -11.54 -3.26
N THR A 264 -10.00 -10.59 -3.47
CA THR A 264 -11.31 -10.83 -4.08
C THR A 264 -11.21 -11.22 -5.55
N GLU A 265 -10.46 -10.44 -6.34
CA GLU A 265 -10.23 -10.70 -7.77
C GLU A 265 -9.70 -12.12 -8.02
N PHE A 266 -8.77 -12.58 -7.17
CA PHE A 266 -8.16 -13.90 -7.31
C PHE A 266 -8.83 -15.00 -6.48
N LYS A 267 -9.85 -14.67 -5.69
CA LYS A 267 -10.49 -15.59 -4.73
C LYS A 267 -9.46 -16.26 -3.82
N ARG A 268 -8.53 -15.46 -3.29
CA ARG A 268 -7.45 -15.91 -2.41
C ARG A 268 -7.40 -15.08 -1.15
N GLN A 269 -6.89 -15.67 -0.08
CA GLN A 269 -6.53 -14.92 1.12
C GLN A 269 -5.09 -14.40 0.96
N ILE A 270 -4.90 -13.11 1.22
CA ILE A 270 -3.60 -12.46 1.20
C ILE A 270 -3.32 -11.95 2.61
N TYR A 271 -2.17 -12.31 3.16
CA TYR A 271 -1.74 -11.90 4.50
C TYR A 271 -0.45 -11.11 4.41
N VAL A 272 -0.42 -9.92 5.02
CA VAL A 272 0.81 -9.14 5.19
C VAL A 272 1.39 -9.46 6.56
N VAL A 273 2.60 -10.02 6.58
CA VAL A 273 3.31 -10.34 7.83
C VAL A 273 4.45 -9.34 7.99
N LYS A 274 4.41 -8.53 9.06
CA LYS A 274 5.54 -7.70 9.47
C LYS A 274 6.46 -8.50 10.38
N TYR A 275 7.71 -8.66 9.97
CA TYR A 275 8.78 -9.12 10.86
C TYR A 275 9.36 -7.90 11.58
N THR A 276 9.14 -7.85 12.89
CA THR A 276 9.80 -6.96 13.84
C THR A 276 10.95 -7.69 14.52
#